data_AF-A0A0Z8M426-F1
#
_entry.id   AF-A0A0Z8M426-F1
#
_cell.length_a   1.000
_cell.length_b   1.000
_cell.length_c   1.000
_cell.angle_alpha   90.00
_cell.angle_beta   90.00
_cell.angle_gamma   90.00
#
_symmetry.space_group_name_H-M   'P 1'
#
loop_
_entity.id
_entity.type
_entity.pdbx_description
1 polymer ?
#
loop_
_entity_poly.entity_id
_entity_poly.type
_entity_poly.pdbx_seq_one_letter_code
_entity_poly.pdbx_strand_id
1 'polypeptide(L)'
;MIWKDATAMAQAVNQKQVFAKELVQETIDRIEKLNPTLNAVVSKQYEEALKEAEKEDYLGKPFAGVPFLLKDLGQNEKGQPSSAGSRLLAGRPAGHTDTYVQRLKDLGFIIVGRTNTPEFGFKNISDVLSIFPWTPVAMLVDQVVVQLQHWLQAWSLLLQHRMVVGLFASQPPSMA
;
A
#
# COMPACT_ATOMS: atom_id res chain seq x y z
N MET A 1 18.85 -2.34 7.91
CA MET A 1 18.29 -3.61 7.47
C MET A 1 19.37 -4.41 6.78
N ILE A 2 19.64 -5.59 7.34
CA ILE A 2 20.58 -6.58 6.80
C ILE A 2 19.94 -7.37 5.63
N TRP A 3 18.61 -7.32 5.50
CA TRP A 3 17.85 -8.04 4.49
C TRP A 3 17.77 -7.30 3.16
N LYS A 4 17.95 -8.03 2.06
CA LYS A 4 17.96 -7.49 0.69
C LYS A 4 16.57 -7.04 0.22
N ASP A 5 15.53 -7.81 0.53
CA ASP A 5 14.15 -7.59 0.09
C ASP A 5 13.14 -8.27 1.02
N ALA A 6 11.84 -8.10 0.73
CA ALA A 6 10.74 -8.67 1.52
C ALA A 6 10.72 -10.21 1.53
N THR A 7 11.12 -10.84 0.43
CA THR A 7 11.18 -12.31 0.33
C THR A 7 12.28 -12.85 1.24
N ALA A 8 13.44 -12.19 1.28
CA ALA A 8 14.52 -12.53 2.18
C ALA A 8 14.12 -12.37 3.66
N MET A 9 13.38 -11.32 4.00
CA MET A 9 12.82 -11.15 5.35
C MET A 9 11.88 -12.29 5.73
N ALA A 10 10.92 -12.62 4.85
CA ALA A 10 9.96 -13.69 5.10
C ALA A 10 10.64 -15.06 5.26
N GLN A 11 11.68 -15.34 4.47
CA GLN A 11 12.49 -16.55 4.61
C GLN A 11 13.20 -16.61 5.97
N ALA A 12 13.81 -15.50 6.39
CA ALA A 12 14.51 -15.41 7.67
C ALA A 12 13.56 -15.63 8.87
N VAL A 13 12.35 -15.06 8.81
CA VAL A 13 11.31 -15.28 9.82
C VAL A 13 10.88 -16.74 9.87
N ASN A 14 10.58 -17.35 8.72
CA ASN A 14 10.19 -18.77 8.65
C ASN A 14 11.32 -19.70 9.13
N GLN A 15 12.58 -19.33 8.93
CA GLN A 15 13.76 -20.07 9.40
C GLN A 15 14.15 -19.73 10.85
N LYS A 16 13.38 -18.87 11.54
CA LYS A 16 13.64 -18.40 12.91
C LYS A 16 15.02 -17.74 13.09
N GLN A 17 15.53 -17.12 12.03
CA GLN A 17 16.76 -16.32 12.08
C GLN A 17 16.52 -14.92 12.65
N VAL A 18 15.27 -14.45 12.58
CA VAL A 18 14.80 -13.17 13.13
C VAL A 18 13.33 -13.31 13.51
N PHE A 19 12.89 -12.64 14.57
CA PHE A 19 11.48 -12.56 14.94
C PHE A 19 10.80 -11.42 14.18
N ALA A 20 9.52 -11.60 13.80
CA ALA A 20 8.76 -10.54 13.11
C ALA A 20 8.72 -9.24 13.92
N LYS A 21 8.65 -9.34 15.25
CA LYS A 21 8.69 -8.20 16.18
C LYS A 21 9.98 -7.39 16.02
N GLU A 22 11.12 -8.03 15.78
CA GLU A 22 12.39 -7.33 15.54
C GLU A 22 12.38 -6.57 14.20
N LEU A 23 11.79 -7.16 13.15
CA LEU A 23 11.63 -6.48 11.85
C LEU A 23 10.69 -5.27 11.96
N VAL A 24 9.59 -5.42 12.68
CA VAL A 24 8.64 -4.34 12.95
C VAL A 24 9.32 -3.23 13.75
N GLN A 25 10.05 -3.57 14.82
CA GLN A 25 10.78 -2.59 15.63
C GLN A 25 11.85 -1.84 14.80
N GLU A 26 12.66 -2.55 14.02
CA GLU A 26 13.66 -1.92 13.15
C GLU A 26 13.00 -0.97 12.13
N THR A 27 11.82 -1.34 11.62
CA THR A 27 11.06 -0.50 10.69
C THR A 27 10.54 0.76 11.39
N ILE A 28 10.00 0.64 12.60
CA ILE A 28 9.55 1.77 13.42
C ILE A 28 10.72 2.73 13.67
N ASP A 29 11.88 2.22 14.10
CA ASP A 29 13.06 3.04 14.41
C ASP A 29 13.54 3.81 13.17
N ARG A 30 13.49 3.18 11.98
CA ARG A 30 13.81 3.84 10.70
C ARG A 30 12.80 4.91 10.34
N ILE A 31 11.50 4.65 10.54
CA ILE A 31 10.46 5.65 10.30
C ILE A 31 10.68 6.84 11.24
N GLU A 32 10.85 6.63 12.55
CA GLU A 32 11.07 7.74 13.49
C GLU A 32 12.33 8.55 13.17
N LYS A 33 13.40 7.89 12.71
CA LYS A 33 14.64 8.57 12.32
C LYS A 33 14.51 9.41 11.05
N LEU A 34 13.78 8.92 10.04
CA LEU A 34 13.79 9.52 8.69
C LEU A 34 12.54 10.36 8.40
N ASN A 35 11.39 10.00 8.96
CA ASN A 35 10.11 10.64 8.67
C ASN A 35 10.02 12.12 9.04
N PRO A 36 10.71 12.65 10.07
CA PRO A 36 10.73 14.10 10.32
C PRO A 36 11.22 14.92 9.12
N THR A 37 12.11 14.34 8.29
CA THR A 37 12.62 14.98 7.08
C THR A 37 11.86 14.55 5.84
N LEU A 38 11.30 13.33 5.78
CA LEU A 38 10.63 12.83 4.57
C LEU A 38 9.14 13.15 4.49
N ASN A 39 8.48 13.28 5.65
CA ASN A 39 7.03 13.35 5.80
C ASN A 39 6.27 12.30 4.95
N ALA A 40 6.80 11.07 4.96
CA ALA A 40 6.31 9.96 4.16
C ALA A 40 5.20 9.17 4.85
N VAL A 41 5.21 9.07 6.19
CA VAL A 41 4.26 8.32 7.01
C VAL A 41 3.40 9.30 7.81
N VAL A 42 2.08 9.26 7.59
CA VAL A 42 1.10 10.21 8.17
C VAL A 42 0.23 9.60 9.26
N SER A 43 0.17 8.28 9.32
CA SER A 43 -0.53 7.54 10.37
C SER A 43 0.34 6.37 10.83
N LYS A 44 0.58 6.30 12.14
CA LYS A 44 1.41 5.28 12.78
C LYS A 44 0.49 4.25 13.43
N GLN A 45 0.75 2.96 13.16
CA GLN A 45 0.01 1.82 13.75
C GLN A 45 0.98 0.91 14.52
N TYR A 46 1.94 1.51 15.24
CA TYR A 46 3.08 0.78 15.78
C TYR A 46 2.70 -0.19 16.88
N GLU A 47 1.81 0.22 17.77
CA GLU A 47 1.38 -0.63 18.88
C GLU A 47 0.61 -1.84 18.35
N GLU A 48 -0.28 -1.64 17.38
CA GLU A 48 -1.02 -2.70 16.72
C GLU A 48 -0.09 -3.63 15.93
N ALA A 49 0.90 -3.08 15.22
CA ALA A 49 1.88 -3.85 14.48
C ALA A 49 2.73 -4.75 15.39
N LEU A 50 3.17 -4.22 16.53
CA LEU A 50 3.93 -4.99 17.52
C LEU A 50 3.07 -6.10 18.14
N LYS A 51 1.80 -5.81 18.46
CA LYS A 51 0.84 -6.83 18.93
C LYS A 51 0.58 -7.90 17.88
N GLU A 52 0.44 -7.51 16.61
CA GLU A 52 0.24 -8.46 15.51
C GLU A 52 1.46 -9.35 15.31
N ALA A 53 2.67 -8.79 15.47
CA ALA A 53 3.92 -9.54 15.40
C ALA A 53 4.08 -10.60 16.50
N GLU A 54 3.35 -10.48 17.62
CA GLU A 54 3.37 -11.45 18.70
C GLU A 54 2.40 -12.62 18.50
N LYS A 55 1.42 -12.49 17.61
CA LYS A 55 0.39 -13.52 17.41
C LYS A 55 0.87 -14.73 16.62
N GLU A 56 1.96 -14.57 15.85
CA GLU A 56 2.51 -15.61 14.97
C GLU A 56 1.56 -16.18 13.89
N ASP A 57 0.35 -15.62 13.74
CA ASP A 57 -0.64 -15.96 12.70
C ASP A 57 -0.12 -15.75 11.26
N TYR A 58 1.05 -15.12 11.12
CA TYR A 58 1.75 -14.91 9.86
C TYR A 58 2.64 -16.09 9.42
N LEU A 59 2.95 -17.03 10.32
CA LEU A 59 3.85 -18.15 10.03
C LEU A 59 3.31 -19.04 8.91
N GLY A 60 4.21 -19.51 8.04
CA GLY A 60 3.85 -20.34 6.88
C GLY A 60 3.20 -19.57 5.72
N LYS A 61 2.96 -18.26 5.86
CA LYS A 61 2.47 -17.42 4.76
C LYS A 61 3.61 -16.88 3.89
N PRO A 62 3.36 -16.49 2.62
CA PRO A 62 4.40 -16.06 1.68
C PRO A 62 5.28 -14.89 2.15
N PHE A 63 4.70 -13.94 2.87
CA PHE A 63 5.40 -12.77 3.42
C PHE A 63 5.34 -12.74 4.94
N ALA A 64 5.55 -13.91 5.55
CA ALA A 64 5.51 -14.12 7.00
C ALA A 64 6.23 -13.03 7.81
N GLY A 65 5.45 -12.22 8.52
CA GLY A 65 5.97 -11.24 9.48
C GLY A 65 6.63 -10.01 8.86
N VAL A 66 6.47 -9.80 7.55
CA VAL A 66 7.11 -8.67 6.86
C VAL A 66 6.36 -7.38 7.15
N PRO A 67 7.02 -6.32 7.66
CA PRO A 67 6.38 -5.03 7.89
C PRO A 67 6.01 -4.33 6.58
N PHE A 68 4.84 -3.68 6.54
CA PHE A 68 4.29 -3.04 5.35
C PHE A 68 3.57 -1.73 5.68
N LEU A 69 3.61 -0.76 4.77
CA LEU A 69 2.88 0.50 4.87
C LEU A 69 1.77 0.54 3.82
N LEU A 70 0.54 0.86 4.24
CA LEU A 70 -0.55 1.11 3.30
C LEU A 70 -0.41 2.52 2.69
N LYS A 71 -0.87 2.72 1.46
CA LYS A 71 -1.10 4.07 0.94
C LYS A 71 -2.34 4.63 1.61
N ASP A 72 -2.33 5.88 2.10
CA ASP A 72 -3.54 6.49 2.64
C ASP A 72 -4.52 6.94 1.53
N LEU A 73 -4.78 6.07 0.56
CA LEU A 73 -5.66 6.29 -0.58
C LEU A 73 -6.28 4.95 -1.00
N GLY A 74 -7.53 4.71 -0.61
CA GLY A 74 -8.27 3.50 -1.02
C GLY A 74 -7.69 2.17 -0.52
N GLN A 75 -6.98 2.18 0.62
CA GLN A 75 -6.49 0.99 1.31
C GLN A 75 -6.99 1.00 2.75
N ASN A 76 -8.31 0.93 2.92
CA ASN A 76 -8.96 0.99 4.21
C ASN A 76 -8.67 -0.26 5.05
N GLU A 77 -8.41 -0.02 6.33
CA GLU A 77 -8.31 -1.05 7.36
C GLU A 77 -9.28 -0.70 8.47
N LYS A 78 -10.20 -1.62 8.79
CA LYS A 78 -11.26 -1.36 9.74
C LYS A 78 -10.70 -0.88 11.09
N GLY A 79 -11.25 0.21 11.59
CA GLY A 79 -10.85 0.80 12.87
C GLY A 79 -9.62 1.70 12.81
N GLN A 80 -8.88 1.72 11.69
CA GLN A 80 -7.70 2.56 11.52
C GLN A 80 -8.04 3.85 10.78
N PRO A 81 -7.39 4.99 11.11
CA PRO A 81 -7.61 6.25 10.40
C PRO A 81 -7.36 6.11 8.90
N SER A 82 -8.26 6.67 8.08
CA SER A 82 -8.01 6.84 6.64
C SER A 82 -8.47 8.21 6.18
N SER A 83 -7.51 9.03 5.74
CA SER A 83 -7.77 10.44 5.44
C SER A 83 -7.88 10.75 3.95
N ALA A 84 -7.44 9.84 3.06
CA ALA A 84 -7.31 10.14 1.64
C ALA A 84 -6.43 11.38 1.38
N GLY A 85 -5.48 11.69 2.27
CA GLY A 85 -4.69 12.93 2.25
C GLY A 85 -5.50 14.21 2.51
N SER A 86 -6.78 14.10 2.88
CA SER A 86 -7.71 15.22 3.08
C SER A 86 -7.89 15.55 4.57
N ARG A 87 -7.88 16.84 4.88
CA ARG A 87 -8.22 17.35 6.23
C ARG A 87 -9.66 17.02 6.62
N LEU A 88 -10.57 16.88 5.65
CA LEU A 88 -11.98 16.56 5.90
C LEU A 88 -12.16 15.18 6.55
N LEU A 89 -11.27 14.23 6.22
CA LEU A 89 -11.34 12.85 6.68
C LEU A 89 -10.26 12.54 7.73
N ALA A 90 -9.51 13.55 8.18
CA ALA A 90 -8.44 13.38 9.16
C ALA A 90 -8.97 12.73 10.45
N GLY A 91 -8.28 11.67 10.90
CA GLY A 91 -8.64 10.94 12.12
C GLY A 91 -9.89 10.07 12.01
N ARG A 92 -10.61 10.06 10.87
CA ARG A 92 -11.80 9.22 10.71
C ARG A 92 -11.39 7.75 10.55
N PRO A 93 -11.82 6.85 11.45
CA PRO A 93 -11.53 5.43 11.29
C PRO A 93 -12.35 4.85 10.14
N ALA A 94 -11.75 3.94 9.37
CA ALA A 94 -12.47 3.24 8.32
C ALA A 94 -13.47 2.22 8.90
N GLY A 95 -14.64 2.12 8.29
CA GLY A 95 -15.71 1.21 8.74
C GLY A 95 -15.51 -0.25 8.33
N HIS A 96 -14.64 -0.51 7.35
CA HIS A 96 -14.35 -1.84 6.81
C HIS A 96 -12.89 -1.94 6.39
N THR A 97 -12.44 -3.18 6.19
CA THR A 97 -11.15 -3.48 5.57
C THR A 97 -11.38 -3.77 4.09
N ASP A 98 -10.65 -3.08 3.21
CA ASP A 98 -10.73 -3.32 1.77
C ASP A 98 -10.16 -4.69 1.42
N THR A 99 -10.71 -5.35 0.38
CA THR A 99 -10.25 -6.67 -0.09
C THR A 99 -8.76 -6.70 -0.39
N TYR A 100 -8.20 -5.60 -0.91
CA TYR A 100 -6.76 -5.48 -1.17
C TYR A 100 -5.95 -5.57 0.13
N VAL A 101 -6.34 -4.84 1.17
CA VAL A 101 -5.68 -4.86 2.47
C VAL A 101 -5.83 -6.22 3.12
N GLN A 102 -7.02 -6.82 3.05
CA GLN A 102 -7.25 -8.17 3.58
C GLN A 102 -6.30 -9.18 2.94
N ARG A 103 -6.12 -9.15 1.61
CA ARG A 103 -5.18 -10.02 0.90
C ARG A 103 -3.73 -9.83 1.34
N LEU A 104 -3.30 -8.59 1.62
CA LEU A 104 -1.95 -8.35 2.16
C LEU A 104 -1.77 -9.01 3.53
N LYS A 105 -2.77 -8.90 4.42
CA LYS A 105 -2.74 -9.55 5.74
C LYS A 105 -2.79 -11.08 5.62
N ASP A 106 -3.58 -11.62 4.69
CA ASP A 106 -3.65 -13.05 4.40
C ASP A 106 -2.34 -13.60 3.81
N LEU A 107 -1.53 -12.75 3.19
CA LEU A 107 -0.18 -13.08 2.73
C LEU A 107 0.88 -13.01 3.83
N GLY A 108 0.54 -12.50 5.02
CA GLY A 108 1.41 -12.48 6.20
C GLY A 108 2.09 -11.14 6.49
N PHE A 109 1.76 -10.08 5.73
CA PHE A 109 2.27 -8.74 6.01
C PHE A 109 1.71 -8.19 7.31
N ILE A 110 2.55 -7.44 8.03
CA ILE A 110 2.18 -6.70 9.24
C ILE A 110 2.12 -5.21 8.90
N ILE A 111 0.94 -4.61 9.03
CA ILE A 111 0.76 -3.19 8.70
C ILE A 111 1.31 -2.32 9.84
N VAL A 112 2.29 -1.46 9.53
CA VAL A 112 2.94 -0.57 10.52
C VAL A 112 2.41 0.87 10.48
N GLY A 113 1.64 1.22 9.46
CA GLY A 113 1.15 2.58 9.28
C GLY A 113 0.67 2.88 7.86
N ARG A 114 0.51 4.17 7.57
CA ARG A 114 0.07 4.68 6.28
C ARG A 114 0.96 5.78 5.73
N THR A 115 1.18 5.75 4.43
CA THR A 115 1.96 6.75 3.71
C THR A 115 1.11 7.94 3.26
N ASN A 116 1.77 9.09 3.11
CA ASN A 116 1.18 10.32 2.61
C ASN A 116 0.69 10.17 1.16
N THR A 117 -0.28 10.99 0.77
CA THR A 117 -0.85 11.06 -0.58
C THR A 117 -1.36 12.48 -0.81
N PRO A 118 -1.43 12.97 -2.06
CA PRO A 118 -2.20 14.18 -2.34
C PRO A 118 -3.67 13.95 -2.02
N GLU A 119 -4.35 15.03 -1.62
CA GLU A 119 -5.77 15.02 -1.31
C GLU A 119 -6.58 14.34 -2.43
N PHE A 120 -7.26 13.25 -2.07
CA PHE A 120 -8.03 12.35 -2.92
C PHE A 120 -7.28 11.77 -4.13
N GLY A 121 -5.94 11.83 -4.14
CA GLY A 121 -5.17 11.42 -5.30
C GLY A 121 -5.31 12.36 -6.50
N PHE A 122 -5.82 13.59 -6.32
CA PHE A 122 -6.10 14.51 -7.44
C PHE A 122 -4.86 15.05 -8.14
N LYS A 123 -3.69 14.93 -7.50
CA LYS A 123 -2.43 15.36 -8.07
C LYS A 123 -1.53 14.15 -8.31
N ASN A 124 -0.68 14.26 -9.33
CA ASN A 124 0.37 13.27 -9.61
C ASN A 124 1.64 13.52 -8.79
N ILE A 125 1.57 14.46 -7.84
CA ILE A 125 2.62 14.80 -6.90
C ILE A 125 2.00 14.84 -5.50
N SER A 126 2.69 14.27 -4.53
CA SER A 126 2.33 14.45 -3.12
C SER A 126 2.75 15.85 -2.68
N ASP A 127 1.83 16.81 -2.79
CA ASP A 127 1.98 18.11 -2.16
C ASP A 127 1.82 17.92 -0.66
N VAL A 128 2.94 18.00 0.06
CA VAL A 128 3.10 17.73 1.50
C VAL A 128 2.20 18.62 2.41
N LEU A 129 1.52 19.60 1.82
CA LEU A 129 0.89 20.76 2.46
C LEU A 129 -0.41 20.49 3.24
N SER A 130 -1.06 19.32 3.12
CA SER A 130 -2.37 19.16 3.76
C SER A 130 -2.29 19.00 5.28
N ILE A 131 -1.15 18.55 5.84
CA ILE A 131 -1.01 18.29 7.30
C ILE A 131 0.33 18.80 7.92
N PHE A 132 1.47 18.92 7.20
CA PHE A 132 2.79 19.33 7.78
C PHE A 132 3.71 20.08 6.78
N PRO A 133 4.76 20.83 7.23
CA PRO A 133 5.59 21.67 6.35
C PRO A 133 6.51 20.91 5.37
N TRP A 134 6.96 21.60 4.32
CA TRP A 134 7.65 21.10 3.11
C TRP A 134 9.03 20.45 3.32
N THR A 135 9.31 19.35 2.60
CA THR A 135 10.67 18.84 2.30
C THR A 135 10.81 18.21 0.90
N PRO A 136 12.00 18.24 0.25
CA PRO A 136 12.16 17.93 -1.19
C PRO A 136 12.16 16.44 -1.61
N VAL A 137 12.26 15.49 -0.67
CA VAL A 137 12.58 14.08 -0.99
C VAL A 137 11.35 13.25 -1.40
N ALA A 138 10.13 13.68 -1.09
CA ALA A 138 8.90 12.92 -1.34
C ALA A 138 8.53 12.77 -2.84
N MET A 139 9.13 13.53 -3.75
CA MET A 139 8.75 13.58 -5.17
C MET A 139 9.02 12.30 -5.97
N LEU A 140 10.04 11.51 -5.62
CA LEU A 140 10.56 10.48 -6.53
C LEU A 140 9.77 9.15 -6.51
N VAL A 141 9.12 8.82 -5.39
CA VAL A 141 8.49 7.49 -5.20
C VAL A 141 7.08 7.44 -5.84
N ASP A 142 6.37 8.56 -5.93
CA ASP A 142 4.99 8.58 -6.41
C ASP A 142 4.85 8.62 -7.94
N GLN A 143 5.86 9.11 -8.66
CA GLN A 143 5.80 9.17 -10.13
C GLN A 143 5.64 7.79 -10.79
N VAL A 144 6.20 6.74 -10.18
CA VAL A 144 6.17 5.38 -10.73
C VAL A 144 4.82 4.69 -10.50
N VAL A 145 4.22 4.88 -9.32
CA VAL A 145 2.97 4.21 -8.94
C VAL A 145 1.78 4.78 -9.72
N VAL A 146 1.72 6.09 -9.89
CA VAL A 146 0.63 6.75 -10.62
C VAL A 146 0.73 6.49 -12.13
N GLN A 147 1.94 6.42 -12.70
CA GLN A 147 2.11 6.02 -14.11
C GLN A 147 1.57 4.62 -14.37
N LEU A 148 1.81 3.67 -13.46
CA LEU A 148 1.27 2.32 -13.55
C LEU A 148 -0.26 2.31 -13.41
N GLN A 149 -0.84 3.13 -12.54
CA GLN A 149 -2.29 3.18 -12.33
C GLN A 149 -3.04 3.81 -13.52
N HIS A 150 -2.51 4.88 -14.12
CA HIS A 150 -3.05 5.43 -15.37
C HIS A 150 -2.91 4.45 -16.53
N TRP A 151 -1.81 3.69 -16.58
CA TRP A 151 -1.65 2.62 -17.57
C TRP A 151 -2.70 1.52 -17.42
N LEU A 152 -2.98 1.09 -16.19
CA LEU A 152 -4.01 0.07 -15.91
C LEU A 152 -5.43 0.58 -16.21
N GLN A 153 -5.73 1.84 -15.91
CA GLN A 153 -7.01 2.47 -16.27
C GLN A 153 -7.16 2.62 -17.79
N ALA A 154 -6.11 3.07 -18.50
CA ALA A 154 -6.11 3.15 -19.96
C ALA A 154 -6.27 1.76 -20.60
N TRP A 155 -5.62 0.73 -20.05
CA TRP A 155 -5.78 -0.65 -20.48
C TRP A 155 -7.19 -1.19 -20.24
N SER A 156 -7.78 -0.88 -19.08
CA SER A 156 -9.17 -1.25 -18.77
C SER A 156 -10.16 -0.62 -19.75
N LEU A 157 -10.00 0.66 -20.08
CA LEU A 157 -10.81 1.37 -21.06
C LEU A 157 -10.63 0.81 -22.48
N LEU A 158 -9.41 0.42 -22.86
CA LEU A 158 -9.13 -0.24 -24.15
C LEU A 158 -9.79 -1.62 -24.26
N LEU A 159 -9.81 -2.40 -23.17
CA LEU A 159 -10.51 -3.69 -23.12
C LEU A 159 -12.03 -3.51 -23.19
N GLN A 160 -12.58 -2.49 -22.54
CA GLN A 160 -14.00 -2.15 -22.60
C GLN A 160 -14.42 -1.67 -24.00
N HIS A 161 -13.58 -0.88 -24.69
CA HIS A 161 -13.85 -0.48 -26.07
C HIS A 161 -13.68 -1.61 -27.09
N ARG A 162 -12.75 -2.56 -26.88
CA ARG A 162 -12.63 -3.74 -27.75
C ARG A 162 -13.82 -4.70 -27.65
N MET A 163 -14.53 -4.75 -26.52
CA MET A 163 -15.77 -5.52 -26.41
C MET A 163 -16.94 -4.92 -27.20
N VAL A 164 -16.95 -3.59 -27.44
CA VAL A 164 -18.03 -2.93 -28.20
C VAL A 164 -17.86 -3.11 -29.72
N VAL A 165 -16.63 -3.23 -30.23
CA VAL A 165 -16.37 -3.41 -31.67
C VAL A 165 -16.51 -4.88 -32.11
N GLY A 166 -16.46 -5.85 -31.19
CA GLY A 166 -16.60 -7.28 -31.49
C GLY A 166 -18.02 -7.79 -31.80
N LEU A 167 -19.05 -6.93 -31.71
CA LEU A 167 -20.47 -7.31 -31.85
C LEU A 167 -21.07 -7.10 -33.26
N PHE A 168 -20.29 -6.66 -34.25
CA PHE A 168 -20.78 -6.42 -35.64
C PHE A 168 -20.04 -7.21 -36.74
N ALA A 169 -19.43 -8.36 -36.42
CA ALA A 169 -18.91 -9.26 -37.45
C ALA A 169 -19.98 -10.30 -37.85
N SER A 170 -21.02 -9.87 -38.58
CA SER A 170 -21.99 -10.78 -39.20
C SER A 170 -21.49 -11.28 -40.55
N GLN A 171 -20.99 -12.51 -40.54
CA GLN A 171 -20.83 -13.55 -41.59
C GLN A 171 -20.33 -13.18 -43.01
N PRO A 172 -19.34 -13.92 -43.56
CA PRO A 172 -18.99 -13.82 -44.98
C PRO A 172 -20.07 -14.46 -45.87
N PRO A 173 -20.34 -13.93 -47.07
CA PRO A 173 -21.31 -14.52 -47.98
C PRO A 173 -20.81 -15.86 -48.51
N SER A 174 -21.70 -16.86 -48.50
CA SER A 174 -21.51 -18.13 -49.18
C SER A 174 -21.86 -18.02 -50.67
N MET A 175 -21.29 -18.95 -51.46
CA MET A 175 -21.65 -19.35 -52.84
C MET A 175 -20.98 -18.52 -53.94
N ALA A 176 -20.64 -19.04 -55.12
CA ALA A 176 -20.73 -20.36 -55.76
C ALA A 176 -19.72 -20.35 -56.93
#